data_AF-A0A1H7VSH8-F1
#
_entry.id   AF-A0A1H7VSH8-F1
#
_cell.length_a   1.000
_cell.length_b   1.000
_cell.length_c   1.000
_cell.angle_alpha   90.00
_cell.angle_beta   90.00
_cell.angle_gamma   90.00
#
_symmetry.space_group_name_H-M   'P 1'
#
loop_
_entity.id
_entity.type
_entity.pdbx_description
1 polymer ?
#
loop_
_entity_poly.entity_id
_entity_poly.type
_entity_poly.pdbx_seq_one_letter_code
_entity_poly.pdbx_strand_id
1 'polypeptide(L)'
;MTTDFTNPNPYAAPRSAVADVYDGGTDAVQPVKLWSAKGRIGRARFLAYTLFSYLIFIVAAGVMGGILGFSGLARSEGVIGGLTFLLAIPYLVFYVLTGIQRSHDMDWSGWMLFLALIPFVALIWVFKSGTKGRNRFGAPPPPNGIGVLIGAWLLPVITVLGILAAVALPAYQGYTTRAKAAQVERP
;
A
#
# COMPACT_ATOMS: atom_id res chain seq x y z
N MET A 1 -6.59 -19.95 -40.06
CA MET A 1 -6.62 -21.26 -39.37
C MET A 1 -5.52 -22.11 -39.99
N THR A 2 -4.31 -22.07 -39.41
CA THR A 2 -3.13 -22.75 -39.98
C THR A 2 -2.65 -23.79 -38.99
N THR A 3 -2.92 -25.05 -39.30
CA THR A 3 -2.50 -26.25 -38.56
C THR A 3 -1.09 -26.62 -38.99
N ASP A 4 -0.12 -26.50 -38.08
CA ASP A 4 1.26 -26.97 -38.30
C ASP A 4 1.36 -28.44 -37.85
N PHE A 5 1.53 -29.34 -38.84
CA PHE A 5 1.52 -30.81 -38.69
C PHE A 5 2.93 -31.41 -38.84
N THR A 6 3.92 -30.98 -38.06
CA THR A 6 5.24 -31.65 -38.08
C THR A 6 5.87 -31.84 -36.71
N ASN A 7 5.41 -32.88 -35.99
CA ASN A 7 6.26 -33.52 -34.96
C ASN A 7 6.09 -35.05 -35.05
N PRO A 8 7.00 -35.77 -35.72
CA PRO A 8 6.87 -37.21 -35.98
C PRO A 8 7.31 -38.09 -34.81
N ASN A 9 7.42 -37.56 -33.58
CA ASN A 9 7.86 -38.33 -32.41
C ASN A 9 6.66 -38.76 -31.53
N PRO A 10 6.24 -40.04 -31.56
CA PRO A 10 5.11 -40.56 -30.78
C PRO A 10 5.35 -40.58 -29.26
N TYR A 11 6.61 -40.47 -28.83
CA TYR A 11 7.02 -40.43 -27.43
C TYR A 11 7.43 -39.02 -26.98
N ALA A 12 7.17 -37.98 -27.78
CA ALA A 12 7.41 -36.61 -27.36
C ALA A 12 6.46 -36.28 -26.19
N ALA A 13 7.03 -35.93 -25.03
CA ALA A 13 6.26 -35.40 -23.93
C ALA A 13 5.41 -34.22 -24.41
N PRO A 14 4.14 -34.09 -23.97
CA PRO A 14 3.29 -32.98 -24.35
C PRO A 14 3.98 -31.67 -23.96
N ARG A 15 4.33 -30.86 -24.96
CA ARG A 15 4.82 -29.50 -24.71
C ARG A 15 3.64 -28.69 -24.24
N SER A 16 3.50 -28.51 -22.92
CA SER A 16 2.61 -27.47 -22.42
C SER A 16 3.12 -26.13 -22.98
N ALA A 17 2.25 -25.38 -23.65
CA ALA A 17 2.50 -23.96 -23.91
C ALA A 17 2.43 -23.23 -22.56
N VAL A 18 3.45 -23.42 -21.73
CA VAL A 18 3.73 -22.53 -20.61
C VAL A 18 4.20 -21.24 -21.27
N ALA A 19 3.27 -20.28 -21.36
CA ALA A 19 3.64 -18.89 -21.42
C ALA A 19 4.72 -18.66 -20.34
N ASP A 20 5.97 -18.51 -20.79
CA ASP A 20 7.05 -17.81 -20.10
C ASP A 20 7.53 -18.40 -18.75
N VAL A 21 7.71 -19.73 -18.66
CA VAL A 21 8.47 -20.33 -17.55
C VAL A 21 10.00 -20.28 -17.77
N TYR A 22 10.47 -20.01 -19.00
CA TYR A 22 11.91 -20.10 -19.35
C TYR A 22 12.53 -18.87 -20.03
N ASP A 23 11.88 -17.70 -20.01
CA ASP A 23 12.56 -16.45 -20.40
C ASP A 23 13.02 -15.68 -19.17
N GLY A 24 14.29 -15.90 -18.85
CA GLY A 24 15.03 -15.09 -17.90
C GLY A 24 15.84 -15.98 -16.98
N GLY A 25 17.17 -15.85 -17.08
CA GLY A 25 18.10 -16.47 -16.15
C GLY A 25 17.85 -16.01 -14.71
N THR A 26 18.85 -16.16 -13.86
CA THR A 26 18.85 -15.73 -12.46
C THR A 26 18.43 -14.26 -12.22
N ASP A 27 18.28 -13.46 -13.29
CA ASP A 27 17.88 -12.06 -13.34
C ASP A 27 16.44 -11.80 -13.83
N ALA A 28 15.61 -12.83 -14.02
CA ALA A 28 14.21 -12.64 -14.42
C ALA A 28 13.45 -11.82 -13.37
N VAL A 29 12.93 -10.66 -13.75
CA VAL A 29 12.05 -9.82 -12.90
C VAL A 29 10.60 -10.06 -13.28
N GLN A 30 9.69 -10.10 -12.30
CA GLN A 30 8.27 -10.25 -12.59
C GLN A 30 7.57 -8.88 -12.73
N PRO A 31 6.60 -8.71 -13.65
CA PRO A 31 5.79 -7.50 -13.69
C PRO A 31 4.87 -7.41 -12.46
N VAL A 32 4.72 -6.21 -11.90
CA VAL A 32 3.86 -5.96 -10.73
C VAL A 32 2.40 -5.82 -11.17
N LYS A 33 1.53 -6.73 -10.72
CA LYS A 33 0.10 -6.75 -11.05
C LYS A 33 -0.71 -6.19 -9.90
N LEU A 34 -1.03 -4.89 -9.91
CA LEU A 34 -1.63 -4.20 -8.76
C LEU A 34 -3.04 -4.68 -8.37
N TRP A 35 -3.83 -5.15 -9.33
CA TRP A 35 -5.20 -5.64 -9.11
C TRP A 35 -5.27 -7.17 -9.05
N SER A 36 -4.20 -7.83 -8.63
CA SER A 36 -4.15 -9.29 -8.45
C SER A 36 -3.55 -9.64 -7.09
N ALA A 37 -3.94 -10.77 -6.52
CA ALA A 37 -3.26 -11.33 -5.36
C ALA A 37 -1.94 -12.05 -5.72
N LYS A 38 -1.71 -12.31 -7.02
CA LYS A 38 -0.54 -13.05 -7.50
C LYS A 38 0.66 -12.13 -7.71
N GLY A 39 1.85 -12.61 -7.34
CA GLY A 39 3.11 -11.91 -7.52
C GLY A 39 3.64 -11.24 -6.25
N ARG A 40 4.65 -10.38 -6.42
CA ARG A 40 5.39 -9.69 -5.36
C ARG A 40 5.58 -8.22 -5.72
N ILE A 41 5.57 -7.36 -4.70
CA ILE A 41 5.59 -5.89 -4.88
C ILE A 41 6.85 -5.21 -4.33
N GLY A 42 7.44 -5.75 -3.26
CA GLY A 42 8.56 -5.13 -2.55
C GLY A 42 8.15 -3.99 -1.61
N ARG A 43 8.99 -3.69 -0.60
CA ARG A 43 8.65 -2.72 0.47
C ARG A 43 8.44 -1.29 -0.01
N ALA A 44 9.27 -0.77 -0.93
CA ALA A 44 9.17 0.62 -1.36
C ALA A 44 7.89 0.87 -2.16
N ARG A 45 7.56 0.00 -3.12
CA ARG A 45 6.29 0.06 -3.85
C ARG A 45 5.09 -0.15 -2.95
N PHE A 46 5.18 -1.09 -2.01
CA PHE A 46 4.12 -1.29 -1.02
C PHE A 46 3.82 0.03 -0.31
N LEU A 47 4.82 0.67 0.31
CA LEU A 47 4.64 1.95 1.01
C LEU A 47 4.13 3.08 0.10
N ALA A 48 4.72 3.23 -1.08
CA ALA A 48 4.34 4.28 -2.02
C ALA A 48 2.90 4.11 -2.54
N TYR A 49 2.50 2.90 -2.92
CA TYR A 49 1.16 2.64 -3.45
C TYR A 49 0.09 2.62 -2.37
N THR A 50 0.39 2.11 -1.16
CA THR A 50 -0.55 2.24 -0.04
C THR A 50 -0.78 3.71 0.30
N LEU A 51 0.30 4.53 0.33
CA LEU A 51 0.18 5.97 0.54
C LEU A 51 -0.64 6.64 -0.57
N PHE A 52 -0.31 6.40 -1.84
CA PHE A 52 -1.01 7.03 -2.96
C PHE A 52 -2.49 6.64 -3.02
N SER A 53 -2.81 5.36 -2.80
CA SER A 53 -4.19 4.89 -2.73
C SER A 53 -4.97 5.53 -1.58
N TYR A 54 -4.31 5.74 -0.42
CA TYR A 54 -4.91 6.42 0.72
C TYR A 54 -5.15 7.91 0.46
N LEU A 55 -4.20 8.60 -0.20
CA LEU A 55 -4.37 10.00 -0.61
C LEU A 55 -5.52 10.16 -1.60
N ILE A 56 -5.63 9.28 -2.60
CA ILE A 56 -6.77 9.27 -3.53
C ILE A 56 -8.08 9.10 -2.76
N PHE A 57 -8.12 8.16 -1.81
CA PHE A 57 -9.30 7.93 -0.99
C PHE A 57 -9.68 9.17 -0.17
N ILE A 58 -8.72 9.83 0.51
CA ILE A 58 -8.99 11.06 1.27
C ILE A 58 -9.52 12.17 0.36
N VAL A 59 -8.90 12.39 -0.80
CA VAL A 59 -9.36 13.41 -1.74
C VAL A 59 -10.77 13.10 -2.24
N ALA A 60 -11.03 11.86 -2.62
CA ALA A 60 -12.36 11.43 -3.06
C ALA A 60 -13.42 11.61 -1.97
N ALA A 61 -13.10 11.22 -0.72
CA ALA A 61 -13.99 11.38 0.42
C ALA A 61 -14.23 12.85 0.75
N GLY A 62 -13.20 13.70 0.69
CA GLY A 62 -13.32 15.14 0.90
C GLY A 62 -14.16 15.84 -0.17
N VAL A 63 -13.95 15.50 -1.45
CA VAL A 63 -14.77 16.02 -2.56
C VAL A 63 -16.23 15.60 -2.40
N MET A 64 -16.48 14.32 -2.10
CA MET A 64 -17.83 13.82 -1.85
C MET A 64 -18.48 14.54 -0.66
N GLY A 65 -17.77 14.69 0.46
CA GLY A 65 -18.26 15.42 1.63
C GLY A 65 -18.59 16.88 1.31
N GLY A 66 -17.74 17.56 0.54
CA GLY A 66 -17.97 18.92 0.08
C GLY A 66 -19.22 19.05 -0.79
N ILE A 67 -19.42 18.13 -1.75
CA ILE A 67 -20.62 18.11 -2.62
C ILE A 67 -21.88 17.87 -1.78
N LEU A 68 -21.87 16.91 -0.86
CA LEU A 68 -23.02 16.59 0.00
C LEU A 68 -23.37 17.77 0.93
N GLY A 69 -22.35 18.45 1.46
CA GLY A 69 -22.53 19.64 2.27
C GLY A 69 -23.13 20.80 1.48
N PHE A 70 -22.58 21.11 0.30
CA PHE A 70 -23.05 22.21 -0.54
C PHE A 70 -24.44 21.99 -1.12
N SER A 71 -24.78 20.75 -1.49
CA SER A 71 -26.09 20.38 -2.04
C SER A 71 -27.20 20.26 -0.99
N GLY A 72 -26.89 20.41 0.31
CA GLY A 72 -27.84 20.18 1.41
C GLY A 72 -28.28 18.71 1.53
N LEU A 73 -27.59 17.78 0.84
CA LEU A 73 -27.90 16.36 0.85
C LEU A 73 -27.26 15.61 2.03
N ALA A 74 -26.40 16.29 2.79
CA ALA A 74 -25.84 15.86 4.06
C ALA A 74 -26.91 15.81 5.17
N ARG A 75 -27.90 14.92 5.01
CA ARG A 75 -29.08 14.84 5.89
C ARG A 75 -28.80 14.28 7.29
N SER A 76 -27.74 13.50 7.44
CA SER A 76 -27.26 13.01 8.73
C SER A 76 -25.82 12.51 8.62
N GLU A 77 -25.13 12.45 9.77
CA GLU A 77 -23.80 11.85 9.87
C GLU A 77 -23.80 10.37 9.41
N GLY A 78 -24.90 9.65 9.65
CA GLY A 78 -25.05 8.26 9.22
C GLY A 78 -25.04 8.09 7.70
N VAL A 79 -25.66 9.00 6.95
CA VAL A 79 -25.64 8.98 5.47
C VAL A 79 -24.23 9.25 4.95
N ILE A 80 -23.54 10.26 5.52
CA ILE A 80 -22.18 10.61 5.14
C ILE A 80 -21.21 9.46 5.45
N GLY A 81 -21.32 8.87 6.64
CA GLY A 81 -20.52 7.72 7.06
C GLY A 81 -20.75 6.50 6.16
N GLY A 82 -22.02 6.19 5.84
CA GLY A 82 -22.37 5.09 4.95
C GLY A 82 -21.81 5.24 3.53
N LEU A 83 -21.94 6.43 2.94
CA LEU A 83 -21.36 6.71 1.62
C LEU A 83 -19.83 6.67 1.64
N THR A 84 -19.21 7.18 2.71
CA THR A 84 -17.75 7.13 2.88
C THR A 84 -17.26 5.69 3.00
N PHE A 85 -17.99 4.83 3.71
CA PHE A 85 -17.67 3.41 3.81
C PHE A 85 -17.75 2.71 2.45
N LEU A 86 -18.81 2.97 1.67
CA LEU A 86 -18.93 2.44 0.31
C LEU A 86 -17.77 2.90 -0.59
N LEU A 87 -17.41 4.18 -0.49
CA LEU A 87 -16.26 4.76 -1.20
C LEU A 87 -14.92 4.13 -0.76
N ALA A 88 -14.82 3.65 0.48
CA ALA A 88 -13.62 3.00 0.99
C ALA A 88 -13.41 1.58 0.44
N ILE A 89 -14.45 0.91 -0.09
CA ILE A 89 -14.35 -0.50 -0.54
C ILE A 89 -13.24 -0.70 -1.57
N PRO A 90 -13.13 0.07 -2.67
CA PRO A 90 -12.06 -0.13 -3.65
C PRO A 90 -10.67 0.08 -3.05
N TYR A 91 -10.52 1.06 -2.14
CA TYR A 91 -9.29 1.31 -1.41
C TYR A 91 -8.92 0.12 -0.53
N LEU A 92 -9.87 -0.43 0.24
CA LEU A 92 -9.65 -1.59 1.10
C LEU A 92 -9.27 -2.83 0.28
N VAL A 93 -9.93 -3.07 -0.85
CA VAL A 93 -9.58 -4.16 -1.77
C VAL A 93 -8.14 -3.99 -2.26
N PHE A 94 -7.78 -2.80 -2.74
CA PHE A 94 -6.42 -2.51 -3.20
C PHE A 94 -5.37 -2.70 -2.09
N TYR A 95 -5.66 -2.22 -0.87
CA TYR A 95 -4.80 -2.40 0.30
C TYR A 95 -4.58 -3.89 0.63
N VAL A 96 -5.65 -4.69 0.59
CA VAL A 96 -5.56 -6.13 0.85
C VAL A 96 -4.75 -6.84 -0.24
N LEU A 97 -4.97 -6.54 -1.52
CA LEU A 97 -4.24 -7.15 -2.63
C LEU A 97 -2.73 -6.85 -2.56
N THR A 98 -2.37 -5.58 -2.32
CA THR A 98 -0.97 -5.17 -2.18
C THR A 98 -0.34 -5.72 -0.90
N GLY A 99 -1.11 -5.83 0.19
CA GLY A 99 -0.71 -6.48 1.43
C GLY A 99 -0.41 -7.97 1.26
N ILE A 100 -1.24 -8.70 0.49
CA ILE A 100 -1.01 -10.10 0.13
C ILE A 100 0.27 -10.25 -0.68
N GLN A 101 0.46 -9.43 -1.73
CA GLN A 101 1.70 -9.45 -2.52
C GLN A 101 2.94 -9.10 -1.69
N ARG A 102 2.79 -8.26 -0.67
CA ARG A 102 3.87 -7.92 0.25
C ARG A 102 4.19 -9.07 1.20
N SER A 103 3.18 -9.81 1.67
CA SER A 103 3.38 -11.08 2.39
C SER A 103 4.09 -12.12 1.53
N HIS A 104 3.69 -12.24 0.26
CA HIS A 104 4.35 -13.13 -0.71
C HIS A 104 5.80 -12.76 -0.96
N ASP A 105 6.13 -11.47 -0.95
CA ASP A 105 7.52 -11.00 -1.07
C ASP A 105 8.41 -11.47 0.09
N MET A 106 7.80 -11.72 1.25
CA MET A 106 8.45 -12.27 2.45
C MET A 106 8.42 -13.80 2.53
N ASP A 107 7.95 -14.46 1.46
CA ASP A 107 7.66 -15.90 1.38
C ASP A 107 6.65 -16.38 2.44
N TRP A 108 5.70 -15.53 2.79
CA TRP A 108 4.61 -15.82 3.72
C TRP A 108 3.29 -16.00 2.97
N SER A 109 2.32 -16.68 3.59
CA SER A 109 0.96 -16.76 3.03
C SER A 109 0.26 -15.40 3.08
N GLY A 110 -0.64 -15.15 2.12
CA GLY A 110 -1.45 -13.92 2.11
C GLY A 110 -2.25 -13.70 3.41
N TRP A 111 -2.68 -14.79 4.05
CA TRP A 111 -3.39 -14.78 5.35
C TRP A 111 -2.58 -14.13 6.48
N MET A 112 -1.25 -14.09 6.39
CA MET A 112 -0.44 -13.39 7.39
C MET A 112 -0.74 -11.89 7.46
N LEU A 113 -1.39 -11.31 6.45
CA LEU A 113 -1.83 -9.92 6.48
C LEU A 113 -2.72 -9.60 7.70
N PHE A 114 -3.50 -10.57 8.21
CA PHE A 114 -4.32 -10.35 9.40
C PHE A 114 -3.48 -10.03 10.65
N LEU A 115 -2.23 -10.46 10.71
CA LEU A 115 -1.31 -10.09 11.80
C LEU A 115 -0.99 -8.59 11.81
N ALA A 116 -1.14 -7.90 10.66
CA ALA A 116 -0.95 -6.46 10.60
C ALA A 116 -2.07 -5.68 11.32
N LEU A 117 -3.16 -6.32 11.74
CA LEU A 117 -4.17 -5.70 12.61
C LEU A 117 -3.70 -5.58 14.06
N ILE A 118 -2.70 -6.37 14.45
CA ILE A 118 -2.10 -6.28 15.79
C ILE A 118 -1.16 -5.06 15.79
N PRO A 119 -1.35 -4.11 16.73
CA PRO A 119 -0.45 -2.95 16.85
C PRO A 119 1.01 -3.37 16.90
N PHE A 120 1.88 -2.57 16.29
CA PHE A 120 3.34 -2.81 16.14
C PHE A 120 3.73 -4.00 15.25
N VAL A 121 2.93 -5.06 15.14
CA VAL A 121 3.23 -6.21 14.26
C VAL A 121 3.20 -5.82 12.79
N ALA A 122 2.35 -4.85 12.41
CA ALA A 122 2.31 -4.26 11.08
C ALA A 122 3.67 -3.71 10.61
N LEU A 123 4.56 -3.31 11.53
CA LEU A 123 5.89 -2.78 11.19
C LEU A 123 6.76 -3.80 10.45
N ILE A 124 6.46 -5.10 10.56
CA ILE A 124 7.14 -6.15 9.79
C ILE A 124 6.96 -5.90 8.28
N TRP A 125 5.77 -5.51 7.82
CA TRP A 125 5.50 -5.22 6.40
C TRP A 125 6.27 -3.99 5.90
N VAL A 126 6.61 -3.08 6.80
CA VAL A 126 7.39 -1.87 6.51
C VAL A 126 8.89 -2.19 6.44
N PHE A 127 9.44 -2.84 7.45
CA PHE A 127 10.90 -2.96 7.61
C PHE A 127 11.52 -4.24 7.07
N LYS A 128 10.83 -5.39 7.14
CA LYS A 128 11.39 -6.69 6.75
C LYS A 128 11.76 -6.70 5.27
N SER A 129 12.96 -7.17 4.92
CA SER A 129 13.33 -7.34 3.51
C SER A 129 12.54 -8.47 2.85
N GLY A 130 12.32 -8.36 1.54
CA GLY A 130 11.80 -9.46 0.72
C GLY A 130 12.85 -10.55 0.51
N THR A 131 12.42 -11.73 0.08
CA THR A 131 13.33 -12.84 -0.24
C THR A 131 14.20 -12.52 -1.45
N LYS A 132 15.49 -12.84 -1.36
CA LYS A 132 16.44 -12.71 -2.49
C LYS A 132 16.13 -13.78 -3.54
N GLY A 133 16.14 -13.40 -4.82
CA GLY A 133 15.86 -14.31 -5.93
C GLY A 133 14.40 -14.76 -6.03
N ARG A 134 14.17 -15.87 -6.75
CA ARG A 134 12.85 -16.49 -6.93
C ARG A 134 12.36 -17.12 -5.63
N ASN A 135 11.06 -16.98 -5.34
CA ASN A 135 10.38 -17.71 -4.28
C ASN A 135 9.13 -18.44 -4.84
N ARG A 136 8.33 -19.06 -3.97
CA ARG A 136 7.12 -19.82 -4.38
C ARG A 136 6.06 -18.98 -5.11
N PHE A 137 6.13 -17.65 -4.97
CA PHE A 137 5.21 -16.68 -5.55
C PHE A 137 5.80 -15.96 -6.79
N GLY A 138 6.99 -16.36 -7.24
CA GLY A 138 7.59 -15.88 -8.48
C GLY A 138 8.93 -15.15 -8.28
N ALA A 139 9.38 -14.53 -9.37
CA ALA A 139 10.65 -13.82 -9.45
C ALA A 139 10.66 -12.54 -8.60
N PRO A 140 11.83 -11.94 -8.29
CA PRO A 140 11.86 -10.68 -7.58
C PRO A 140 11.11 -9.56 -8.34
N PRO A 141 10.54 -8.58 -7.63
CA PRO A 141 9.96 -7.40 -8.27
C PRO A 141 11.06 -6.57 -8.97
N PRO A 142 10.71 -5.74 -9.97
CA PRO A 142 11.68 -4.99 -10.74
C PRO A 142 12.35 -3.90 -9.88
N PRO A 143 13.48 -3.32 -10.31
CA PRO A 143 14.11 -2.19 -9.62
C PRO A 143 13.15 -1.01 -9.44
N ASN A 144 13.21 -0.32 -8.29
CA ASN A 144 12.31 0.81 -8.01
C ASN A 144 12.76 2.07 -8.75
N GLY A 145 11.81 2.76 -9.40
CA GLY A 145 12.06 4.10 -9.94
C GLY A 145 12.07 5.18 -8.86
N ILE A 146 12.60 6.37 -9.21
CA ILE A 146 12.74 7.51 -8.29
C ILE A 146 11.40 7.91 -7.64
N GLY A 147 10.32 7.96 -8.43
CA GLY A 147 9.00 8.33 -7.90
C GLY A 147 8.48 7.39 -6.81
N VAL A 148 8.77 6.08 -6.92
CA VAL A 148 8.43 5.09 -5.89
C VAL A 148 9.26 5.32 -4.63
N LEU A 149 10.55 5.66 -4.77
CA LEU A 149 11.41 5.94 -3.63
C LEU A 149 10.94 7.19 -2.88
N ILE A 150 10.62 8.27 -3.60
CA ILE A 150 10.04 9.47 -3.01
C ILE A 150 8.75 9.12 -2.28
N GLY A 151 7.83 8.41 -2.94
CA GLY A 151 6.58 7.97 -2.33
C GLY A 151 6.77 7.13 -1.07
N ALA A 152 7.76 6.22 -1.07
CA ALA A 152 8.07 5.38 0.08
C ALA A 152 8.62 6.18 1.28
N TRP A 153 9.39 7.24 1.04
CA TRP A 153 9.94 8.10 2.08
C TRP A 153 8.96 9.16 2.58
N LEU A 154 7.97 9.56 1.78
CA LEU A 154 6.95 10.53 2.21
C LEU A 154 6.18 10.06 3.44
N LEU A 155 5.77 8.78 3.48
CA LEU A 155 5.00 8.23 4.60
C LEU A 155 5.73 8.37 5.95
N PRO A 156 6.96 7.82 6.14
CA PRO A 156 7.65 7.95 7.42
C PRO A 156 8.00 9.40 7.77
N VAL A 157 8.32 10.24 6.80
CA VAL A 157 8.59 11.67 7.04
C VAL A 157 7.34 12.36 7.60
N ILE A 158 6.17 12.17 6.97
CA ILE A 158 4.90 12.72 7.45
C ILE A 158 4.57 12.19 8.85
N THR A 159 4.79 10.90 9.11
CA THR A 159 4.56 10.31 10.44
C THR A 159 5.46 10.96 11.50
N VAL A 160 6.75 11.14 11.24
CA VAL A 160 7.68 11.79 12.17
C VAL A 160 7.27 13.24 12.43
N LEU A 161 6.97 14.01 11.38
CA LEU A 161 6.51 15.39 11.53
C LEU A 161 5.20 15.49 12.32
N GLY A 162 4.27 14.56 12.09
CA GLY A 162 3.00 14.49 12.83
C GLY A 162 3.22 14.21 14.32
N ILE A 163 4.10 13.27 14.67
CA ILE A 163 4.44 12.98 16.07
C ILE A 163 5.11 14.19 16.74
N LEU A 164 6.04 14.84 16.05
CA LEU A 164 6.70 16.05 16.56
C LEU A 164 5.68 17.18 16.80
N ALA A 165 4.77 17.41 15.85
CA ALA A 165 3.71 18.41 16.01
C ALA A 165 2.77 18.07 17.16
N ALA A 166 2.38 16.81 17.32
CA ALA A 166 1.49 16.36 18.39
C ALA A 166 2.09 16.58 19.80
N VAL A 167 3.42 16.53 19.95
CA VAL A 167 4.12 16.80 21.22
C VAL A 167 4.44 18.29 21.39
N ALA A 168 4.92 18.94 20.32
CA ALA A 168 5.39 20.31 20.37
C ALA A 168 4.25 21.32 20.52
N LEU A 169 3.10 21.12 19.86
CA LEU A 169 1.98 22.07 19.91
C LEU A 169 1.40 22.21 21.32
N PRO A 170 1.05 21.13 22.05
CA PRO A 170 0.58 21.24 23.43
C PRO A 170 1.64 21.83 24.38
N ALA A 171 2.91 21.47 24.20
CA ALA A 171 4.01 21.99 25.01
C ALA A 171 4.17 23.51 24.82
N TYR A 172 4.11 23.99 23.57
CA TYR A 172 4.15 25.41 23.24
C TYR A 172 2.94 26.15 23.80
N GLN A 173 1.73 25.60 23.64
CA GLN A 173 0.50 26.17 24.22
C GLN A 173 0.65 26.33 25.74
N GLY A 174 1.12 25.30 26.44
CA GLY A 174 1.39 25.36 27.88
C GLY A 174 2.38 26.45 28.28
N TYR A 175 3.47 26.61 27.53
CA TYR A 175 4.45 27.68 27.73
C TYR A 175 3.80 29.07 27.59
N THR A 176 3.06 29.31 26.50
CA THR A 176 2.45 30.62 26.25
C THR A 176 1.41 31.01 27.31
N THR A 177 0.63 30.04 27.82
CA THR A 177 -0.35 30.28 28.89
C THR A 177 0.33 30.67 30.19
N ARG A 178 1.41 29.97 30.58
CA ARG A 178 2.21 30.30 31.79
C ARG A 178 2.91 31.64 31.67
N ALA A 179 3.46 31.95 30.49
CA ALA A 179 4.12 33.23 30.23
C ALA A 179 3.14 34.40 30.32
N LYS A 180 1.92 34.26 29.78
CA LYS A 180 0.87 35.28 29.90
C LYS A 180 0.41 35.46 31.36
N ALA A 181 0.21 34.37 32.10
CA ALA A 181 -0.15 34.44 33.52
C ALA A 181 0.91 35.20 34.34
N ALA A 182 2.19 34.90 34.14
CA ALA A 182 3.29 35.57 34.83
C ALA A 182 3.44 37.06 34.46
N GLN A 183 2.94 37.50 33.30
CA GLN A 183 2.90 38.92 32.93
C GLN A 183 1.76 39.66 33.60
N VAL A 184 0.60 39.02 33.79
CA VAL A 184 -0.55 39.61 34.49
C VAL A 184 -0.28 39.80 35.99
N GLU A 185 0.52 38.92 36.58
CA GLU A 185 0.91 39.00 38.01
C GLU A 185 1.99 40.05 38.31
N ARG A 186 2.61 40.66 37.29
CA ARG A 186 3.60 41.73 37.48
C ARG A 186 2.86 43.08 37.63
N PRO A 187 2.91 43.72 38.82
CA PRO A 187 2.27 45.01 39.06
C PRO A 187 2.94 46.17 38.32
#